data_AF-A0AAV9XIV5-F1
#
_entry.id   AF-A0AAV9XIV5-F1
#
_cell.length_a   1.000
_cell.length_b   1.000
_cell.length_c   1.000
_cell.angle_alpha   90.00
_cell.angle_beta   90.00
_cell.angle_gamma   90.00
#
_symmetry.space_group_name_H-M   'P 1'
#
loop_
_entity.id
_entity.type
_entity.pdbx_description
1 polymer ?
#
loop_
_entity_poly.entity_id
_entity_poly.type
_entity_poly.pdbx_seq_one_letter_code
_entity_poly.pdbx_strand_id
1 'polypeptide(L)'
;MPNASSTRFRKPLIGSKAPFRIYNFFFCIFLFAGSLTLAQPSLHDGQAHLFRYRLEKQCGPHLNLTPRLKSVTFQDIADARTLVRDAQIKAAYLNRNRLAHPFLAHTSATSRLLNKSEFNETTTSVPAIYQLSEQVARAAALLAELEAIESPTQNFTRINTLEKRAIQWWMGNKEHRGTYPFGDPDYQVFRNVTDAQWATDGAVRCTPDGKTDCTKAIENAMKAGKRCGAGCNGSTTKQAIIYFPPGAYLISHTIEIYFGTQMIGDALDPPLIVASSSFIGLGIFSSVGNHTGNRGTDPDGSVKEYHTSASNVYRQIRNFQLDLRKAPQTADGSSPMCGIHYQVGQATSLSNIVFMMSQPSHYGVYAENGSGGLISDLVIEGGGYGIYGGSQQFTAQRITFSNVTSAVVFLSDWGSSWKTINVIGGDTGFKLVSADGKRGIGSIMILDSTFSGTKTAIQTLPASNKPKTGTTGITLENVLFESVGRGVIDTIGKEYLPGGSKSIKYWILGPAYFSQATNYRNYTLGLSDDDIKRSDNMTSPINSRPITA
;
A
#
# COMPACT_ATOMS: atom_id res chain seq x y z
N MET A 1 36.76 15.86 52.14
CA MET A 1 37.39 16.90 52.98
C MET A 1 38.87 16.58 53.13
N PRO A 2 39.75 17.56 53.39
CA PRO A 2 39.98 18.82 52.67
C PRO A 2 41.43 18.79 52.05
N ASN A 3 42.08 19.82 51.50
CA ASN A 3 41.80 21.22 51.13
C ASN A 3 41.95 21.34 49.57
N ALA A 4 41.92 22.46 48.82
CA ALA A 4 42.14 23.92 48.98
C ALA A 4 43.64 24.35 49.03
N SER A 5 44.09 25.45 48.40
CA SER A 5 43.34 26.63 47.93
C SER A 5 43.79 27.26 46.59
N SER A 6 42.89 28.11 46.13
CA SER A 6 42.85 29.14 45.06
C SER A 6 44.09 30.04 44.86
N THR A 7 44.24 30.73 43.71
CA THR A 7 43.61 32.06 43.43
C THR A 7 43.56 32.45 41.94
N ARG A 8 42.81 33.52 41.61
CA ARG A 8 42.60 34.08 40.25
C ARG A 8 43.43 35.34 40.01
N PHE A 9 43.70 35.70 38.75
CA PHE A 9 43.69 37.11 38.30
C PHE A 9 43.18 37.26 36.84
N ARG A 10 43.01 38.49 36.33
CA ARG A 10 42.34 38.83 35.05
C ARG A 10 43.26 39.63 34.09
N LYS A 11 42.91 39.58 32.79
CA LYS A 11 43.06 40.54 31.63
C LYS A 11 43.47 42.01 31.93
N PRO A 12 43.89 42.87 30.95
CA PRO A 12 43.95 42.73 29.46
C PRO A 12 45.25 43.29 28.79
N LEU A 13 45.27 43.46 27.44
CA LEU A 13 45.82 44.59 26.59
C LEU A 13 46.00 44.10 25.12
N ILE A 14 45.30 44.62 24.08
CA ILE A 14 45.50 45.80 23.20
C ILE A 14 46.42 45.58 21.95
N GLY A 15 45.97 46.05 20.77
CA GLY A 15 46.73 46.18 19.49
C GLY A 15 46.31 45.15 18.41
N SER A 16 45.56 45.41 17.33
CA SER A 16 45.31 46.54 16.41
C SER A 16 46.23 46.63 15.16
N LYS A 17 45.66 46.37 13.97
CA LYS A 17 45.77 47.16 12.70
C LYS A 17 45.10 46.48 11.49
N ALA A 18 44.61 47.30 10.56
CA ALA A 18 44.20 46.94 9.19
C ALA A 18 44.97 47.83 8.18
N PRO A 19 44.92 47.56 6.86
CA PRO A 19 44.20 48.46 5.93
C PRO A 19 43.54 47.74 4.72
N PHE A 20 43.11 48.42 3.65
CA PHE A 20 41.86 49.19 3.52
C PHE A 20 41.78 49.93 2.15
N ARG A 21 41.07 49.38 1.15
CA ARG A 21 40.55 50.03 -0.10
C ARG A 21 39.74 49.00 -0.94
N ILE A 22 38.60 49.24 -1.61
CA ILE A 22 37.89 50.43 -2.18
C ILE A 22 38.48 50.90 -3.53
N TYR A 23 37.77 51.25 -4.62
CA TYR A 23 36.33 51.39 -5.00
C TYR A 23 35.96 50.38 -6.14
N ASN A 24 34.85 50.35 -6.92
CA ASN A 24 33.60 51.13 -7.16
C ASN A 24 32.48 50.10 -7.59
N PHE A 25 31.16 50.31 -7.71
CA PHE A 25 30.21 51.44 -7.82
C PHE A 25 29.91 51.99 -9.25
N PHE A 26 28.69 51.76 -9.77
CA PHE A 26 27.95 52.58 -10.76
C PHE A 26 26.42 52.42 -10.61
N PHE A 27 25.64 53.33 -11.21
CA PHE A 27 24.24 53.63 -10.86
C PHE A 27 23.31 53.55 -12.09
N CYS A 28 22.03 53.18 -11.89
CA CYS A 28 20.91 53.76 -12.67
C CYS A 28 19.55 53.49 -12.00
N ILE A 29 18.63 54.44 -12.15
CA ILE A 29 17.27 54.45 -11.58
C ILE A 29 16.27 54.68 -12.71
N PHE A 30 15.11 54.05 -12.67
CA PHE A 30 13.84 54.71 -13.01
C PHE A 30 12.69 54.16 -12.16
N LEU A 31 11.59 54.92 -12.07
CA LEU A 31 10.60 54.85 -10.99
C LEU A 31 9.15 54.87 -11.51
N PHE A 32 8.25 54.49 -10.59
CA PHE A 32 6.85 54.94 -10.44
C PHE A 32 5.68 54.29 -11.21
N ALA A 33 4.55 54.31 -10.48
CA ALA A 33 3.14 54.20 -10.87
C ALA A 33 2.60 52.80 -11.24
N GLY A 34 1.38 52.49 -10.79
CA GLY A 34 0.71 51.22 -11.13
C GLY A 34 -0.41 50.69 -10.23
N SER A 35 -0.88 51.41 -9.21
CA SER A 35 -2.05 50.96 -8.42
C SER A 35 -3.33 50.99 -9.27
N LEU A 36 -3.81 49.83 -9.73
CA LEU A 36 -4.98 49.72 -10.60
C LEU A 36 -5.91 48.56 -10.23
N THR A 37 -7.01 48.90 -9.55
CA THR A 37 -8.14 48.01 -9.30
C THR A 37 -9.06 47.96 -10.52
N LEU A 38 -8.92 46.92 -11.34
CA LEU A 38 -9.86 46.50 -12.38
C LEU A 38 -9.72 44.98 -12.56
N ALA A 39 -10.75 44.18 -12.85
CA ALA A 39 -12.19 44.33 -12.66
C ALA A 39 -12.80 42.90 -12.69
N GLN A 40 -13.96 42.67 -12.09
CA GLN A 40 -14.68 41.40 -12.32
C GLN A 40 -15.28 41.40 -13.73
N PRO A 41 -14.99 40.41 -14.59
CA PRO A 41 -15.80 40.19 -15.77
C PRO A 41 -17.11 39.52 -15.34
N SER A 42 -18.20 40.29 -15.33
CA SER A 42 -19.55 39.76 -15.21
C SER A 42 -19.89 38.94 -16.45
N LEU A 43 -19.64 37.62 -16.38
CA LEU A 43 -20.02 36.69 -17.44
C LEU A 43 -21.54 36.51 -17.44
N HIS A 44 -22.19 37.35 -18.23
CA HIS A 44 -23.61 37.24 -18.56
C HIS A 44 -23.92 35.89 -19.23
N ASP A 45 -25.18 35.48 -19.08
CA ASP A 45 -25.77 34.28 -19.67
C ASP A 45 -25.36 34.05 -21.16
N GLY A 46 -25.00 32.82 -21.50
CA GLY A 46 -24.54 32.45 -22.85
C GLY A 46 -23.66 31.20 -23.00
N GLN A 47 -23.04 30.69 -21.93
CA GLN A 47 -22.14 29.52 -22.04
C GLN A 47 -22.88 28.19 -22.36
N ALA A 48 -24.17 28.09 -22.05
CA ALA A 48 -24.95 26.85 -22.21
C ALA A 48 -24.98 26.32 -23.65
N HIS A 49 -25.08 27.21 -24.66
CA HIS A 49 -25.10 26.81 -26.06
C HIS A 49 -23.71 26.39 -26.57
N LEU A 50 -22.67 27.16 -26.24
CA LEU A 50 -21.32 26.93 -26.76
C LEU A 50 -20.71 25.60 -26.32
N PHE A 51 -21.05 25.09 -25.13
CA PHE A 51 -20.50 23.83 -24.64
C PHE A 51 -21.25 22.59 -25.17
N ARG A 52 -22.59 22.64 -25.31
CA ARG A 52 -23.33 21.65 -26.12
C ARG A 52 -22.72 21.54 -27.52
N TYR A 53 -22.52 22.69 -28.15
CA TYR A 53 -21.96 22.79 -29.50
C TYR A 53 -20.49 22.35 -29.60
N ARG A 54 -19.71 22.41 -28.50
CA ARG A 54 -18.34 21.86 -28.45
C ARG A 54 -18.33 20.34 -28.35
N LEU A 55 -19.21 19.75 -27.54
CA LEU A 55 -19.41 18.29 -27.53
C LEU A 55 -19.87 17.81 -28.90
N GLU A 56 -20.85 18.48 -29.52
CA GLU A 56 -21.33 18.14 -30.86
C GLU A 56 -20.26 18.32 -31.95
N LYS A 57 -19.48 19.41 -31.97
CA LYS A 57 -18.49 19.69 -33.03
C LYS A 57 -17.18 18.91 -32.94
N GLN A 58 -16.86 18.27 -31.83
CA GLN A 58 -15.70 17.36 -31.75
C GLN A 58 -16.08 15.87 -31.86
N CYS A 59 -17.37 15.54 -31.82
CA CYS A 59 -17.82 14.16 -31.98
C CYS A 59 -18.02 13.77 -33.45
N GLY A 60 -17.31 12.72 -33.88
CA GLY A 60 -17.80 11.85 -34.95
C GLY A 60 -19.08 11.11 -34.53
N PRO A 61 -19.79 10.46 -35.46
CA PRO A 61 -21.05 9.78 -35.15
C PRO A 61 -20.85 8.67 -34.10
N HIS A 62 -21.72 8.68 -33.08
CA HIS A 62 -21.82 7.69 -31.99
C HIS A 62 -20.65 7.59 -31.00
N LEU A 63 -20.38 8.67 -30.26
CA LEU A 63 -19.76 8.53 -28.93
C LEU A 63 -20.73 7.78 -28.00
N ASN A 64 -20.39 6.56 -27.58
CA ASN A 64 -21.27 5.74 -26.74
C ASN A 64 -21.15 6.14 -25.26
N LEU A 65 -21.98 7.10 -24.83
CA LEU A 65 -22.03 7.58 -23.45
C LEU A 65 -22.50 6.48 -22.48
N THR A 66 -21.83 6.39 -21.32
CA THR A 66 -22.24 5.53 -20.20
C THR A 66 -23.64 5.92 -19.69
N PRO A 67 -24.36 5.03 -18.98
CA PRO A 67 -25.72 5.34 -18.53
C PRO A 67 -25.82 6.59 -17.64
N ARG A 68 -24.81 6.87 -16.81
CA ARG A 68 -24.84 8.04 -15.90
C ARG A 68 -24.74 9.37 -16.64
N LEU A 69 -24.02 9.43 -17.76
CA LEU A 69 -23.74 10.66 -18.49
C LEU A 69 -24.86 11.14 -19.43
N LYS A 70 -25.93 10.34 -19.62
CA LYS A 70 -26.97 10.61 -20.63
C LYS A 70 -27.92 11.78 -20.30
N SER A 71 -27.89 12.31 -19.08
CA SER A 71 -28.81 13.36 -18.62
C SER A 71 -28.16 14.36 -17.64
N VAL A 72 -26.85 14.58 -17.75
CA VAL A 72 -26.05 15.38 -16.80
C VAL A 72 -25.86 16.81 -17.30
N THR A 73 -25.95 17.79 -16.41
CA THR A 73 -25.72 19.21 -16.71
C THR A 73 -24.31 19.67 -16.34
N PHE A 74 -23.93 20.87 -16.79
CA PHE A 74 -22.66 21.49 -16.40
C PHE A 74 -22.59 21.83 -14.91
N GLN A 75 -23.73 22.11 -14.26
CA GLN A 75 -23.77 22.37 -12.83
C GLN A 75 -23.52 21.09 -12.04
N ASP A 76 -24.14 19.96 -12.42
CA ASP A 76 -23.89 18.66 -11.79
C ASP A 76 -22.40 18.28 -11.82
N ILE A 77 -21.71 18.56 -12.93
CA ILE A 77 -20.27 18.30 -13.09
C ILE A 77 -19.43 19.25 -12.22
N ALA A 78 -19.81 20.53 -12.10
CA ALA A 78 -19.12 21.51 -11.25
C ALA A 78 -19.29 21.20 -9.76
N ASP A 79 -20.50 20.82 -9.35
CA ASP A 79 -20.84 20.43 -7.98
C ASP A 79 -20.15 19.11 -7.62
N ALA A 80 -20.16 18.13 -8.53
CA ALA A 80 -19.43 16.87 -8.35
C ALA A 80 -17.91 17.10 -8.22
N ARG A 81 -17.31 17.95 -9.07
CA ARG A 81 -15.88 18.31 -8.97
C ARG A 81 -15.54 18.94 -7.63
N THR A 82 -16.41 19.80 -7.11
CA THR A 82 -16.24 20.44 -5.81
C THR A 82 -16.35 19.41 -4.68
N LEU A 83 -17.41 18.60 -4.66
CA LEU A 83 -17.67 17.59 -3.63
C LEU A 83 -16.58 16.50 -3.57
N VAL A 84 -16.13 16.02 -4.73
CA VAL A 84 -15.05 15.01 -4.83
C VAL A 84 -13.72 15.59 -4.37
N ARG A 85 -13.37 16.81 -4.78
CA ARG A 85 -12.12 17.48 -4.33
C ARG A 85 -12.09 17.63 -2.81
N ASP A 86 -13.20 18.06 -2.21
CA ASP A 86 -13.34 18.19 -0.76
C ASP A 86 -13.19 16.86 -0.04
N ALA A 87 -13.78 15.79 -0.57
CA ALA A 87 -13.66 14.44 -0.05
C ALA A 87 -12.23 13.89 -0.19
N GLN A 88 -11.57 14.11 -1.32
CA GLN A 88 -10.17 13.72 -1.55
C GLN A 88 -9.21 14.42 -0.58
N ILE A 89 -9.39 15.72 -0.31
CA ILE A 89 -8.57 16.46 0.67
C ILE A 89 -8.77 15.87 2.08
N LYS A 90 -10.02 15.57 2.47
CA LYS A 90 -10.36 14.96 3.76
C LYS A 90 -9.80 13.53 3.88
N ALA A 91 -9.86 12.73 2.82
CA ALA A 91 -9.26 11.40 2.75
C ALA A 91 -7.72 11.44 2.82
N ALA A 92 -7.07 12.32 2.05
CA ALA A 92 -5.62 12.50 2.08
C ALA A 92 -5.09 12.92 3.47
N TYR A 93 -5.84 13.76 4.20
CA TYR A 93 -5.54 14.10 5.59
C TYR A 93 -5.67 12.88 6.53
N LEU A 94 -6.78 12.14 6.45
CA LEU A 94 -7.04 10.98 7.30
C LEU A 94 -6.06 9.82 7.02
N ASN A 95 -5.78 9.53 5.75
CA ASN A 95 -4.79 8.54 5.32
C ASN A 95 -3.40 8.90 5.87
N ARG A 96 -2.93 10.15 5.71
CA ARG A 96 -1.67 10.61 6.34
C ARG A 96 -1.66 10.38 7.85
N ASN A 97 -2.75 10.71 8.54
CA ASN A 97 -2.83 10.54 9.98
C ASN A 97 -2.73 9.06 10.40
N ARG A 98 -3.39 8.14 9.68
CA ARG A 98 -3.28 6.69 9.92
C ARG A 98 -1.89 6.14 9.62
N LEU A 99 -1.24 6.61 8.56
CA LEU A 99 0.11 6.21 8.16
C LEU A 99 1.22 6.75 9.09
N ALA A 100 0.97 7.88 9.76
CA ALA A 100 1.87 8.47 10.76
C ALA A 100 1.64 7.91 12.17
N HIS A 101 0.40 7.57 12.50
CA HIS A 101 -0.01 6.99 13.79
C HIS A 101 -0.66 5.60 13.60
N PRO A 102 0.05 4.63 13.00
CA PRO A 102 -0.50 3.31 12.71
C PRO A 102 -0.93 2.61 13.99
N PHE A 103 -2.09 1.93 13.96
CA PHE A 103 -2.52 1.13 15.10
C PHE A 103 -1.60 -0.09 15.26
N LEU A 104 -0.93 -0.18 16.40
CA LEU A 104 -0.03 -1.28 16.73
C LEU A 104 -0.57 -2.00 17.97
N ALA A 105 -1.02 -3.24 17.80
CA ALA A 105 -1.65 -4.07 18.84
C ALA A 105 -0.74 -4.38 20.07
N HIS A 106 0.49 -3.86 20.10
CA HIS A 106 1.48 -4.11 21.15
C HIS A 106 2.09 -2.82 21.72
N THR A 107 1.26 -1.81 22.00
CA THR A 107 1.56 -0.89 23.12
C THR A 107 1.30 -1.59 24.44
N SER A 108 2.13 -2.59 24.78
CA SER A 108 2.08 -3.22 26.09
C SER A 108 2.42 -2.17 27.15
N ALA A 109 1.43 -1.75 27.94
CA ALA A 109 1.66 -0.91 29.10
C ALA A 109 2.59 -1.67 30.06
N THR A 110 3.87 -1.28 30.12
CA THR A 110 4.78 -1.81 31.13
C THR A 110 4.18 -1.54 32.49
N SER A 111 4.09 -2.55 33.35
CA SER A 111 3.40 -2.52 34.64
C SER A 111 4.06 -1.57 35.66
N ARG A 112 3.92 -0.27 35.43
CA ARG A 112 4.09 0.78 36.42
C ARG A 112 2.73 1.07 37.03
N LEU A 113 2.68 1.14 38.35
CA LEU A 113 1.51 1.59 39.09
C LEU A 113 1.37 3.11 38.87
N LEU A 114 0.75 3.50 37.76
CA LEU A 114 0.32 4.87 37.50
C LEU A 114 -1.01 5.13 38.21
N ASN A 115 -1.18 6.34 38.74
CA ASN A 115 -2.34 6.67 39.55
C ASN A 115 -3.60 6.77 38.69
N LYS A 116 -4.75 6.37 39.27
CA LYS A 116 -6.07 6.37 38.60
C LYS A 116 -6.51 7.72 38.00
N SER A 117 -5.85 8.82 38.36
CA SER A 117 -6.10 10.16 37.83
C SER A 117 -5.51 10.42 36.44
N GLU A 118 -4.46 9.72 36.01
CA GLU A 118 -3.82 9.93 34.69
C GLU A 118 -4.47 9.12 33.56
N PHE A 119 -5.36 8.18 33.89
CA PHE A 119 -5.92 7.22 32.93
C PHE A 119 -7.04 7.78 32.02
N ASN A 120 -7.39 9.07 32.15
CA ASN A 120 -8.54 9.68 31.47
C ASN A 120 -8.22 10.40 30.15
N GLU A 121 -6.95 10.65 29.79
CA GLU A 121 -6.59 11.47 28.61
C GLU A 121 -5.89 10.71 27.47
N THR A 122 -5.66 9.39 27.59
CA THR A 122 -5.01 8.59 26.51
C THR A 122 -5.87 7.43 26.01
N THR A 123 -7.11 7.74 25.60
CA THR A 123 -7.87 6.86 24.71
C THR A 123 -7.23 6.85 23.33
N THR A 124 -6.37 5.87 23.05
CA THR A 124 -5.62 5.71 21.79
C THR A 124 -6.53 5.24 20.64
N SER A 125 -7.50 6.09 20.26
CA SER A 125 -8.41 5.85 19.14
C SER A 125 -7.63 5.63 17.84
N VAL A 126 -7.93 4.51 17.16
CA VAL A 126 -7.41 4.20 15.83
C VAL A 126 -7.72 5.37 14.87
N PRO A 127 -6.75 5.92 14.12
CA PRO A 127 -7.02 6.99 13.18
C PRO A 127 -8.04 6.55 12.12
N ALA A 128 -9.14 7.32 12.07
CA ALA A 128 -10.29 7.01 11.24
C ALA A 128 -9.97 7.07 9.74
N ILE A 129 -10.57 6.17 8.97
CA ILE A 129 -10.59 6.23 7.50
C ILE A 129 -11.77 7.12 7.06
N TYR A 130 -11.67 7.78 5.91
CA TYR A 130 -12.72 8.66 5.40
C TYR A 130 -14.06 7.92 5.21
N GLN A 131 -15.11 8.42 5.85
CA GLN A 131 -16.47 7.87 5.75
C GLN A 131 -17.17 8.42 4.50
N LEU A 132 -17.16 7.60 3.44
CA LEU A 132 -17.76 7.93 2.15
C LEU A 132 -19.29 8.01 2.24
N SER A 133 -19.88 9.17 1.94
CA SER A 133 -21.33 9.30 1.79
C SER A 133 -21.79 8.88 0.40
N GLU A 134 -23.06 8.48 0.26
CA GLU A 134 -23.59 8.05 -1.04
C GLU A 134 -23.58 9.18 -2.08
N GLN A 135 -23.80 10.43 -1.67
CA GLN A 135 -23.71 11.59 -2.56
C GLN A 135 -22.29 11.75 -3.13
N VAL A 136 -21.28 11.60 -2.27
CA VAL A 136 -19.86 11.67 -2.67
C VAL A 136 -19.51 10.49 -3.58
N ALA A 137 -19.98 9.27 -3.28
CA ALA A 137 -19.77 8.08 -4.12
C ALA A 137 -20.39 8.24 -5.52
N ARG A 138 -21.62 8.77 -5.61
CA ARG A 138 -22.30 9.06 -6.89
C ARG A 138 -21.55 10.13 -7.69
N ALA A 139 -21.06 11.19 -7.04
CA ALA A 139 -20.25 12.22 -7.67
C ALA A 139 -18.89 11.70 -8.18
N ALA A 140 -18.21 10.87 -7.39
CA ALA A 140 -16.94 10.26 -7.77
C ALA A 140 -17.09 9.33 -8.99
N ALA A 141 -18.15 8.50 -9.01
CA ALA A 141 -18.49 7.65 -10.14
C ALA A 141 -18.84 8.48 -11.40
N LEU A 142 -19.60 9.58 -11.26
CA LEU A 142 -19.92 10.47 -12.38
C LEU A 142 -18.66 11.04 -13.04
N LEU A 143 -17.71 11.54 -12.24
CA LEU A 143 -16.45 12.07 -12.77
C LEU A 143 -15.54 10.98 -13.36
N ALA A 144 -15.54 9.78 -12.77
CA ALA A 144 -14.76 8.65 -13.29
C ALA A 144 -15.18 8.31 -14.73
N GLU A 145 -16.49 8.17 -14.97
CA GLU A 145 -17.03 7.86 -16.30
C GLU A 145 -16.79 9.01 -17.30
N LEU A 146 -16.86 10.27 -16.85
CA LEU A 146 -16.56 11.45 -17.67
C LEU A 146 -15.08 11.47 -18.11
N GLU A 147 -14.15 11.36 -17.16
CA GLU A 147 -12.71 11.40 -17.38
C GLU A 147 -12.20 10.21 -18.21
N ALA A 148 -12.90 9.07 -18.16
CA ALA A 148 -12.63 7.90 -18.98
C ALA A 148 -13.13 8.02 -20.44
N ILE A 149 -14.02 8.98 -20.73
CA ILE A 149 -14.41 9.36 -22.10
C ILE A 149 -13.53 10.50 -22.63
N GLU A 150 -13.18 11.48 -21.79
CA GLU A 150 -12.27 12.59 -22.18
C GLU A 150 -10.82 12.10 -22.40
N SER A 151 -10.42 11.01 -21.74
CA SER A 151 -9.15 10.32 -22.01
C SER A 151 -9.10 9.78 -23.44
N PRO A 152 -8.13 10.18 -24.30
CA PRO A 152 -7.76 9.37 -25.44
C PRO A 152 -7.40 7.96 -24.95
N THR A 153 -7.82 6.92 -25.67
CA THR A 153 -7.50 5.53 -25.30
C THR A 153 -5.99 5.30 -25.34
N GLN A 154 -5.33 5.41 -24.19
CA GLN A 154 -4.01 4.83 -24.00
C GLN A 154 -4.13 3.34 -24.26
N ASN A 155 -3.36 2.84 -25.22
CA ASN A 155 -3.41 1.45 -25.66
C ASN A 155 -2.71 0.54 -24.63
N PHE A 156 -3.30 0.41 -23.43
CA PHE A 156 -2.88 -0.55 -22.41
C PHE A 156 -2.96 -2.00 -22.91
N THR A 157 -3.74 -2.25 -23.97
CA THR A 157 -3.82 -3.51 -24.70
C THR A 157 -3.18 -3.40 -26.09
N ARG A 158 -1.84 -3.29 -26.13
CA ARG A 158 -1.06 -3.63 -27.34
C ARG A 158 -0.04 -4.75 -27.13
N ILE A 159 -0.36 -5.69 -26.23
CA ILE A 159 0.06 -7.08 -26.41
C ILE A 159 -0.62 -7.59 -27.69
N ASN A 160 0.14 -8.29 -28.54
CA ASN A 160 -0.16 -8.53 -29.96
C ASN A 160 -1.63 -8.87 -30.29
N THR A 161 -2.14 -8.28 -31.38
CA THR A 161 -3.41 -8.64 -32.02
C THR A 161 -3.31 -9.96 -32.78
N LEU A 162 -2.96 -11.03 -32.06
CA LEU A 162 -3.29 -12.40 -32.45
C LEU A 162 -4.75 -12.66 -32.06
N GLU A 163 -5.46 -13.50 -32.82
CA GLU A 163 -6.84 -13.85 -32.47
C GLU A 163 -6.91 -14.46 -31.07
N LYS A 164 -7.80 -13.92 -30.23
CA LYS A 164 -8.00 -14.40 -28.86
C LYS A 164 -8.55 -15.83 -28.92
N ARG A 165 -7.68 -16.82 -28.71
CA ARG A 165 -8.09 -18.23 -28.54
C ARG A 165 -9.21 -18.27 -27.51
N ALA A 166 -10.34 -18.89 -27.84
CA ALA A 166 -11.57 -18.88 -27.03
C ALA A 166 -11.49 -19.76 -25.76
N ILE A 167 -10.30 -19.84 -25.14
CA ILE A 167 -10.04 -20.57 -23.90
C ILE A 167 -10.44 -19.66 -22.73
N GLN A 168 -11.71 -19.76 -22.33
CA GLN A 168 -12.19 -19.14 -21.08
C GLN A 168 -11.66 -19.93 -19.88
N TRP A 169 -11.30 -19.24 -18.80
CA TRP A 169 -10.76 -19.93 -17.62
C TRP A 169 -11.83 -20.76 -16.92
N TRP A 170 -11.49 -22.01 -16.57
CA TRP A 170 -12.43 -23.02 -16.05
C TRP A 170 -13.33 -22.53 -14.91
N MET A 171 -12.85 -21.63 -14.05
CA MET A 171 -13.62 -21.12 -12.92
C MET A 171 -14.79 -20.22 -13.35
N GLY A 172 -14.69 -19.51 -14.47
CA GLY A 172 -15.77 -18.65 -14.98
C GLY A 172 -16.88 -19.41 -15.71
N ASN A 173 -16.62 -20.66 -16.11
CA ASN A 173 -17.52 -21.46 -16.96
C ASN A 173 -18.10 -22.70 -16.28
N LYS A 174 -17.48 -23.20 -15.20
CA LYS A 174 -17.95 -24.42 -14.53
C LYS A 174 -19.32 -24.22 -13.90
N GLU A 175 -20.05 -25.31 -13.68
CA GLU A 175 -21.32 -25.23 -12.96
C GLU A 175 -21.12 -24.87 -11.48
N HIS A 176 -21.87 -23.88 -10.99
CA HIS A 176 -21.64 -23.23 -9.68
C HIS A 176 -22.48 -23.84 -8.54
N ARG A 177 -22.46 -25.17 -8.38
CA ARG A 177 -23.22 -25.91 -7.35
C ARG A 177 -22.69 -25.77 -5.90
N GLY A 178 -22.00 -24.69 -5.58
CA GLY A 178 -21.39 -24.50 -4.25
C GLY A 178 -22.38 -23.92 -3.23
N THR A 179 -22.60 -24.62 -2.12
CA THR A 179 -23.50 -24.23 -1.01
C THR A 179 -22.82 -24.44 0.35
N TYR A 180 -23.45 -24.02 1.45
CA TYR A 180 -22.96 -24.25 2.82
C TYR A 180 -23.78 -25.31 3.56
N PRO A 181 -23.18 -26.46 3.96
CA PRO A 181 -23.88 -27.51 4.72
C PRO A 181 -24.47 -27.07 6.07
N PHE A 182 -23.94 -26.00 6.65
CA PHE A 182 -24.40 -25.39 7.90
C PHE A 182 -24.84 -23.93 7.71
N GLY A 183 -25.18 -23.56 6.48
CA GLY A 183 -25.63 -22.21 6.11
C GLY A 183 -27.02 -22.23 5.49
N ASP A 184 -27.34 -21.12 4.86
CA ASP A 184 -28.51 -20.96 4.01
C ASP A 184 -28.25 -21.71 2.68
N PRO A 185 -29.10 -22.69 2.27
CA PRO A 185 -28.85 -23.50 1.07
C PRO A 185 -28.96 -22.70 -0.23
N ASP A 186 -29.75 -21.62 -0.23
CA ASP A 186 -29.96 -20.74 -1.38
C ASP A 186 -28.89 -19.62 -1.45
N TYR A 187 -27.93 -19.62 -0.52
CA TYR A 187 -26.85 -18.64 -0.49
C TYR A 187 -25.92 -18.78 -1.70
N GLN A 188 -25.94 -17.78 -2.59
CA GLN A 188 -25.02 -17.71 -3.73
C GLN A 188 -23.57 -17.52 -3.25
N VAL A 189 -22.76 -18.59 -3.31
CA VAL A 189 -21.33 -18.59 -2.95
C VAL A 189 -20.46 -17.92 -4.03
N PHE A 190 -20.70 -18.25 -5.31
CA PHE A 190 -19.93 -17.72 -6.45
C PHE A 190 -20.68 -16.61 -7.16
N ARG A 191 -20.02 -15.47 -7.39
CA ARG A 191 -20.64 -14.23 -7.88
C ARG A 191 -19.74 -13.61 -8.95
N ASN A 192 -20.22 -13.52 -10.19
CA ASN A 192 -19.50 -12.80 -11.25
C ASN A 192 -19.91 -11.32 -11.19
N VAL A 193 -18.95 -10.41 -11.03
CA VAL A 193 -19.26 -8.97 -10.86
C VAL A 193 -19.97 -8.34 -12.05
N THR A 194 -19.95 -8.98 -13.22
CA THR A 194 -20.62 -8.52 -14.46
C THR A 194 -22.05 -9.03 -14.61
N ASP A 195 -22.58 -9.81 -13.67
CA ASP A 195 -23.97 -10.28 -13.69
C ASP A 195 -24.94 -9.09 -13.55
N ALA A 196 -26.04 -9.09 -14.32
CA ALA A 196 -27.00 -8.00 -14.31
C ALA A 196 -27.71 -7.81 -12.94
N GLN A 197 -27.79 -8.87 -12.12
CA GLN A 197 -28.39 -8.82 -10.79
C GLN A 197 -27.69 -7.89 -9.79
N TRP A 198 -26.45 -7.46 -10.07
CA TRP A 198 -25.73 -6.50 -9.21
C TRP A 198 -26.01 -5.03 -9.56
N ALA A 199 -26.76 -4.76 -10.63
CA ALA A 199 -27.16 -3.43 -11.09
C ALA A 199 -28.35 -2.86 -10.28
N THR A 200 -28.29 -2.95 -8.95
CA THR A 200 -29.30 -2.45 -8.00
C THR A 200 -28.82 -1.17 -7.31
N ASP A 201 -29.72 -0.46 -6.63
CA ASP A 201 -29.37 0.61 -5.68
C ASP A 201 -28.51 1.74 -6.29
N GLY A 202 -28.83 2.14 -7.53
CA GLY A 202 -28.09 3.16 -8.28
C GLY A 202 -26.79 2.67 -8.94
N ALA A 203 -26.48 1.38 -8.88
CA ALA A 203 -25.44 0.77 -9.71
C ALA A 203 -25.90 0.70 -11.18
N VAL A 204 -24.99 1.07 -12.09
CA VAL A 204 -25.06 0.59 -13.47
C VAL A 204 -24.53 -0.85 -13.52
N ARG A 205 -24.86 -1.62 -14.56
CA ARG A 205 -24.25 -2.93 -14.76
C ARG A 205 -22.74 -2.76 -14.97
N CYS A 206 -21.94 -3.38 -14.10
CA CYS A 206 -20.49 -3.39 -14.28
C CYS A 206 -20.13 -4.04 -15.62
N THR A 207 -19.43 -3.26 -16.44
CA THR A 207 -18.99 -3.63 -17.78
C THR A 207 -17.48 -3.45 -17.81
N PRO A 208 -16.69 -4.46 -18.22
CA PRO A 208 -15.23 -4.44 -18.11
C PRO A 208 -14.56 -3.67 -19.28
N ASP A 209 -15.06 -2.46 -19.54
CA ASP A 209 -14.70 -1.58 -20.67
C ASP A 209 -13.69 -0.47 -20.33
N GLY A 210 -13.27 -0.35 -19.06
CA GLY A 210 -12.40 0.71 -18.55
C GLY A 210 -13.05 2.10 -18.47
N LYS A 211 -14.37 2.19 -18.64
CA LYS A 211 -15.14 3.45 -18.75
C LYS A 211 -16.36 3.51 -17.83
N THR A 212 -17.03 2.39 -17.60
CA THR A 212 -18.21 2.27 -16.74
C THR A 212 -17.77 2.10 -15.28
N ASP A 213 -18.29 2.90 -14.34
CA ASP A 213 -17.95 2.75 -12.92
C ASP A 213 -18.59 1.48 -12.36
N CYS A 214 -17.75 0.48 -12.12
CA CYS A 214 -18.13 -0.82 -11.59
C CYS A 214 -18.27 -0.85 -10.06
N THR A 215 -17.81 0.16 -9.34
CA THR A 215 -17.56 0.11 -7.88
C THR A 215 -18.80 -0.33 -7.11
N LYS A 216 -19.95 0.30 -7.38
CA LYS A 216 -21.21 -0.01 -6.69
C LYS A 216 -21.75 -1.41 -7.00
N ALA A 217 -21.60 -1.90 -8.23
CA ALA A 217 -22.01 -3.27 -8.58
C ALA A 217 -21.12 -4.32 -7.91
N ILE A 218 -19.81 -4.06 -7.81
CA ILE A 218 -18.87 -4.90 -7.06
C ILE A 218 -19.22 -4.90 -5.56
N GLU A 219 -19.59 -3.75 -4.98
CA GLU A 219 -20.12 -3.70 -3.61
C GLU A 219 -21.38 -4.56 -3.44
N ASN A 220 -22.35 -4.45 -4.36
CA ASN A 220 -23.60 -5.20 -4.28
C ASN A 220 -23.32 -6.72 -4.33
N ALA A 221 -22.45 -7.16 -5.24
CA ALA A 221 -21.96 -8.54 -5.31
C ALA A 221 -21.23 -8.96 -4.01
N MET A 222 -20.43 -8.08 -3.41
CA MET A 222 -19.75 -8.34 -2.13
C MET A 222 -20.75 -8.53 -0.97
N LYS A 223 -21.79 -7.70 -0.90
CA LYS A 223 -22.69 -7.55 0.26
C LYS A 223 -23.88 -8.52 0.27
N ALA A 224 -24.29 -9.03 -0.89
CA ALA A 224 -25.46 -9.91 -1.04
C ALA A 224 -25.45 -11.16 -0.12
N GLY A 225 -26.65 -11.61 0.30
CA GLY A 225 -26.81 -12.78 1.18
C GLY A 225 -26.64 -12.49 2.69
N LYS A 226 -26.68 -11.21 3.11
CA LYS A 226 -26.54 -10.76 4.52
C LYS A 226 -25.28 -11.35 5.18
N ARG A 227 -24.12 -10.99 4.63
CA ARG A 227 -22.79 -11.53 5.00
C ARG A 227 -22.20 -10.88 6.26
N CYS A 228 -21.12 -11.47 6.74
CA CYS A 228 -20.33 -10.94 7.85
C CYS A 228 -19.48 -9.73 7.40
N GLY A 229 -20.00 -8.54 7.72
CA GLY A 229 -19.31 -7.26 7.62
C GLY A 229 -19.52 -6.46 8.91
N ALA A 230 -20.05 -5.25 8.82
CA ALA A 230 -20.26 -4.34 9.95
C ALA A 230 -20.87 -5.02 11.20
N GLY A 231 -20.11 -5.01 12.29
CA GLY A 231 -20.54 -5.54 13.60
C GLY A 231 -20.59 -7.07 13.72
N CYS A 232 -20.05 -7.82 12.75
CA CYS A 232 -19.91 -9.28 12.80
C CYS A 232 -18.46 -9.68 13.02
N ASN A 233 -18.15 -10.37 14.12
CA ASN A 233 -16.77 -10.71 14.49
C ASN A 233 -16.10 -11.72 13.52
N GLY A 234 -16.88 -12.62 12.89
CA GLY A 234 -16.39 -13.60 11.91
C GLY A 234 -17.48 -14.58 11.45
N SER A 235 -17.26 -15.30 10.34
CA SER A 235 -18.19 -16.31 9.82
C SER A 235 -17.54 -17.36 8.92
N THR A 236 -17.95 -18.62 9.08
CA THR A 236 -17.60 -19.75 8.21
C THR A 236 -18.75 -20.22 7.32
N THR A 237 -19.97 -19.70 7.52
CA THR A 237 -21.21 -20.13 6.85
C THR A 237 -21.69 -19.17 5.77
N LYS A 238 -20.99 -18.05 5.56
CA LYS A 238 -21.30 -17.00 4.57
C LYS A 238 -20.05 -16.42 3.90
N GLN A 239 -19.11 -17.28 3.53
CA GLN A 239 -17.94 -16.88 2.75
C GLN A 239 -18.33 -16.76 1.26
N ALA A 240 -17.58 -16.03 0.43
CA ALA A 240 -17.93 -15.82 -0.98
C ALA A 240 -16.70 -15.82 -1.91
N ILE A 241 -16.93 -16.23 -3.16
CA ILE A 241 -16.02 -16.03 -4.28
C ILE A 241 -16.59 -14.89 -5.12
N ILE A 242 -15.85 -13.78 -5.19
CA ILE A 242 -16.16 -12.64 -6.06
C ILE A 242 -15.25 -12.76 -7.27
N TYR A 243 -15.84 -13.12 -8.41
CA TYR A 243 -15.15 -13.40 -9.65
C TYR A 243 -15.17 -12.22 -10.62
N PHE A 244 -14.01 -11.93 -11.19
CA PHE A 244 -13.78 -10.88 -12.18
C PHE A 244 -13.34 -11.53 -13.51
N PRO A 245 -14.24 -11.63 -14.50
CA PRO A 245 -13.88 -11.97 -15.88
C PRO A 245 -12.81 -11.02 -16.46
N PRO A 246 -12.20 -11.37 -17.60
CA PRO A 246 -11.20 -10.51 -18.25
C PRO A 246 -11.73 -9.13 -18.67
N GLY A 247 -10.84 -8.13 -18.64
CA GLY A 247 -11.09 -6.76 -19.10
C GLY A 247 -10.73 -5.70 -18.05
N ALA A 248 -11.24 -4.47 -18.24
CA ALA A 248 -10.86 -3.30 -17.44
C ALA A 248 -12.02 -2.76 -16.59
N TYR A 249 -11.80 -2.67 -15.28
CA TYR A 249 -12.79 -2.29 -14.27
C TYR A 249 -12.44 -0.91 -13.71
N LEU A 250 -13.17 0.12 -14.11
CA LEU A 250 -13.02 1.46 -13.56
C LEU A 250 -13.71 1.55 -12.19
N ILE A 251 -13.00 2.11 -11.21
CA ILE A 251 -13.54 2.33 -9.86
C ILE A 251 -13.20 3.73 -9.32
N SER A 252 -14.12 4.27 -8.51
CA SER A 252 -14.06 5.61 -7.93
C SER A 252 -13.91 5.64 -6.40
N HIS A 253 -13.90 4.49 -5.74
CA HIS A 253 -13.66 4.39 -4.30
C HIS A 253 -13.18 3.00 -3.85
N THR A 254 -12.68 2.92 -2.61
CA THR A 254 -12.26 1.65 -1.98
C THR A 254 -13.38 0.61 -2.00
N ILE A 255 -13.08 -0.59 -2.49
CA ILE A 255 -13.94 -1.77 -2.34
C ILE A 255 -13.60 -2.47 -1.02
N GLU A 256 -14.54 -2.43 -0.07
CA GLU A 256 -14.44 -3.16 1.19
C GLU A 256 -14.60 -4.67 0.96
N ILE A 257 -13.63 -5.46 1.38
CA ILE A 257 -13.67 -6.92 1.32
C ILE A 257 -14.26 -7.46 2.63
N TYR A 258 -15.41 -8.12 2.55
CA TYR A 258 -16.10 -8.71 3.70
C TYR A 258 -15.37 -9.95 4.24
N PHE A 259 -15.71 -10.41 5.45
CA PHE A 259 -15.09 -11.58 6.06
C PHE A 259 -15.32 -12.85 5.23
N GLY A 260 -14.30 -13.72 5.11
CA GLY A 260 -14.41 -14.92 4.29
C GLY A 260 -14.63 -14.59 2.81
N THR A 261 -13.70 -13.88 2.17
CA THR A 261 -13.85 -13.53 0.73
C THR A 261 -12.62 -13.92 -0.06
N GLN A 262 -12.85 -14.59 -1.19
CA GLN A 262 -11.87 -14.78 -2.25
C GLN A 262 -12.19 -13.85 -3.40
N MET A 263 -11.39 -12.80 -3.57
CA MET A 263 -11.36 -11.96 -4.77
C MET A 263 -10.51 -12.68 -5.81
N ILE A 264 -11.10 -13.06 -6.95
CA ILE A 264 -10.44 -13.87 -7.97
C ILE A 264 -10.68 -13.26 -9.35
N GLY A 265 -9.63 -12.82 -10.00
CA GLY A 265 -9.66 -12.56 -11.44
C GLY A 265 -9.47 -13.83 -12.28
N ASP A 266 -9.84 -13.76 -13.55
CA ASP A 266 -9.46 -14.76 -14.56
C ASP A 266 -7.93 -14.97 -14.57
N ALA A 267 -7.46 -16.22 -14.59
CA ALA A 267 -6.03 -16.53 -14.53
C ALA A 267 -5.33 -16.57 -15.90
N LEU A 268 -6.09 -16.55 -17.00
CA LEU A 268 -5.56 -16.56 -18.37
C LEU A 268 -5.42 -15.14 -18.93
N ASP A 269 -6.28 -14.22 -18.51
CA ASP A 269 -6.31 -12.82 -18.93
C ASP A 269 -6.65 -11.92 -17.72
N PRO A 270 -5.66 -11.66 -16.82
CA PRO A 270 -5.91 -11.08 -15.50
C PRO A 270 -6.54 -9.67 -15.54
N PRO A 271 -7.72 -9.47 -14.94
CA PRO A 271 -8.46 -8.21 -15.01
C PRO A 271 -7.68 -7.03 -14.44
N LEU A 272 -7.83 -5.90 -15.15
CA LEU A 272 -7.24 -4.61 -14.81
C LEU A 272 -8.23 -3.80 -13.98
N ILE A 273 -7.89 -3.49 -12.73
CA ILE A 273 -8.65 -2.57 -11.88
C ILE A 273 -7.99 -1.18 -11.99
N VAL A 274 -8.74 -0.18 -12.45
CA VAL A 274 -8.26 1.19 -12.66
C VAL A 274 -8.88 2.10 -11.62
N ALA A 275 -8.07 2.67 -10.74
CA ALA A 275 -8.51 3.75 -9.85
C ALA A 275 -8.60 5.08 -10.63
N SER A 276 -9.77 5.70 -10.66
CA SER A 276 -10.00 6.97 -11.37
C SER A 276 -9.27 8.16 -10.74
N SER A 277 -9.10 9.25 -11.49
CA SER A 277 -8.65 10.54 -10.96
C SER A 277 -9.64 11.14 -9.94
N SER A 278 -10.91 10.74 -10.00
CA SER A 278 -11.92 11.01 -8.98
C SER A 278 -11.90 10.08 -7.76
N PHE A 279 -10.95 9.13 -7.66
CA PHE A 279 -10.96 8.08 -6.62
C PHE A 279 -10.90 8.64 -5.19
N ILE A 280 -11.64 8.02 -4.26
CA ILE A 280 -11.64 8.36 -2.83
C ILE A 280 -11.50 7.08 -1.98
N GLY A 281 -10.43 7.01 -1.17
CA GLY A 281 -10.23 5.90 -0.24
C GLY A 281 -8.80 5.79 0.30
N LEU A 282 -8.51 4.71 1.03
CA LEU A 282 -7.15 4.37 1.46
C LEU A 282 -6.45 3.41 0.47
N GLY A 283 -7.22 2.64 -0.28
CA GLY A 283 -6.70 1.82 -1.39
C GLY A 283 -7.78 1.10 -2.19
N ILE A 284 -7.41 0.51 -3.34
CA ILE A 284 -8.35 -0.14 -4.28
C ILE A 284 -9.16 -1.22 -3.58
N PHE A 285 -8.49 -2.09 -2.83
CA PHE A 285 -9.10 -3.13 -2.00
C PHE A 285 -8.75 -2.90 -0.52
N SER A 286 -9.69 -3.17 0.40
CA SER A 286 -9.44 -3.10 1.85
C SER A 286 -9.99 -4.31 2.60
N SER A 287 -9.17 -4.98 3.42
CA SER A 287 -9.60 -6.00 4.39
C SER A 287 -10.17 -5.40 5.69
N VAL A 288 -10.04 -4.09 5.87
CA VAL A 288 -10.58 -3.30 6.99
C VAL A 288 -11.80 -2.52 6.51
N GLY A 289 -12.91 -2.64 7.22
CA GLY A 289 -14.15 -1.92 6.91
C GLY A 289 -14.29 -0.57 7.61
N ASN A 290 -15.33 0.16 7.22
CA ASN A 290 -15.56 1.52 7.70
C ASN A 290 -15.90 1.57 9.20
N HIS A 291 -15.10 2.29 9.98
CA HIS A 291 -15.20 2.28 11.44
C HIS A 291 -16.51 2.92 11.92
N THR A 292 -17.48 2.11 12.33
CA THR A 292 -18.63 2.59 13.09
C THR A 292 -18.15 3.03 14.47
N GLY A 293 -18.01 4.33 14.69
CA GLY A 293 -17.43 4.90 15.90
C GLY A 293 -18.10 4.45 17.20
N ASN A 294 -17.35 4.54 18.30
CA ASN A 294 -17.79 4.23 19.67
C ASN A 294 -18.28 2.78 19.89
N ARG A 295 -17.35 1.81 19.84
CA ARG A 295 -17.58 0.44 20.37
C ARG A 295 -16.59 -0.02 21.46
N GLY A 296 -15.96 0.92 22.17
CA GLY A 296 -15.15 0.64 23.36
C GLY A 296 -13.94 -0.24 23.09
N THR A 297 -13.48 -0.96 24.12
CA THR A 297 -12.35 -1.90 24.04
C THR A 297 -12.80 -3.32 23.74
N ASP A 298 -11.96 -4.07 23.03
CA ASP A 298 -11.96 -5.54 22.99
C ASP A 298 -11.44 -6.13 24.32
N PRO A 299 -11.56 -7.46 24.55
CA PRO A 299 -11.10 -8.11 25.80
C PRO A 299 -9.60 -7.99 26.08
N ASP A 300 -8.79 -7.64 25.08
CA ASP A 300 -7.35 -7.38 25.15
C ASP A 300 -7.01 -5.88 25.32
N GLY A 301 -8.01 -5.00 25.26
CA GLY A 301 -7.85 -3.55 25.33
C GLY A 301 -7.79 -2.81 23.98
N SER A 302 -7.85 -3.51 22.84
CA SER A 302 -7.82 -2.86 21.51
C SER A 302 -9.09 -2.07 21.19
N VAL A 303 -8.97 -1.03 20.35
CA VAL A 303 -10.10 -0.23 19.85
C VAL A 303 -10.71 -0.95 18.65
N LYS A 304 -12.04 -1.13 18.66
CA LYS A 304 -12.72 -2.05 17.73
C LYS A 304 -12.68 -1.61 16.27
N GLU A 305 -11.94 -2.36 15.47
CA GLU A 305 -12.16 -2.54 14.03
C GLU A 305 -13.26 -3.63 13.83
N TYR A 306 -13.75 -3.87 12.61
CA TYR A 306 -14.83 -4.87 12.40
C TYR A 306 -14.44 -6.31 12.80
N HIS A 307 -13.15 -6.62 12.68
CA HIS A 307 -12.53 -7.83 13.18
C HIS A 307 -11.25 -7.40 13.89
N THR A 308 -10.89 -8.01 15.02
CA THR A 308 -9.52 -7.88 15.52
C THR A 308 -8.58 -8.46 14.46
N SER A 309 -7.50 -7.76 14.13
CA SER A 309 -6.70 -8.03 12.93
C SER A 309 -6.15 -9.45 12.86
N ALA A 310 -5.69 -10.00 13.99
CA ALA A 310 -5.24 -11.39 14.11
C ALA A 310 -6.35 -12.41 13.81
N SER A 311 -7.62 -12.04 14.02
CA SER A 311 -8.80 -12.86 13.72
C SER A 311 -9.34 -12.63 12.29
N ASN A 312 -8.78 -11.71 11.52
CA ASN A 312 -9.30 -11.31 10.20
C ASN A 312 -8.85 -12.30 9.09
N VAL A 313 -9.30 -13.55 9.22
CA VAL A 313 -8.85 -14.75 8.49
C VAL A 313 -9.69 -15.08 7.24
N TYR A 314 -9.31 -16.14 6.51
CA TYR A 314 -10.02 -16.71 5.35
C TYR A 314 -10.21 -15.73 4.17
N ARG A 315 -9.13 -15.08 3.73
CA ARG A 315 -9.15 -14.06 2.67
C ARG A 315 -8.17 -14.39 1.55
N GLN A 316 -8.58 -14.19 0.30
CA GLN A 316 -7.69 -14.31 -0.84
C GLN A 316 -7.91 -13.16 -1.82
N ILE A 317 -6.82 -12.66 -2.41
CA ILE A 317 -6.85 -11.75 -3.55
C ILE A 317 -5.88 -12.30 -4.57
N ARG A 318 -6.35 -12.62 -5.79
CA ARG A 318 -5.49 -13.20 -6.84
C ARG A 318 -5.90 -12.90 -8.27
N ASN A 319 -4.91 -12.92 -9.15
CA ASN A 319 -5.01 -12.70 -10.60
C ASN A 319 -5.54 -11.28 -10.92
N PHE A 320 -4.80 -10.24 -10.54
CA PHE A 320 -5.21 -8.86 -10.81
C PHE A 320 -4.06 -8.00 -11.35
N GLN A 321 -4.40 -7.00 -12.15
CA GLN A 321 -3.54 -5.86 -12.44
C GLN A 321 -4.19 -4.64 -11.77
N LEU A 322 -3.46 -3.94 -10.90
CA LEU A 322 -3.96 -2.79 -10.13
C LEU A 322 -3.26 -1.52 -10.64
N ASP A 323 -3.99 -0.67 -11.34
CA ASP A 323 -3.47 0.60 -11.86
C ASP A 323 -3.91 1.78 -10.98
N LEU A 324 -2.94 2.36 -10.29
CA LEU A 324 -3.09 3.52 -9.43
C LEU A 324 -2.65 4.80 -10.16
N ARG A 325 -2.08 4.74 -11.38
CA ARG A 325 -1.36 5.87 -12.00
C ARG A 325 -2.25 7.07 -12.33
N LYS A 326 -3.56 6.84 -12.53
CA LYS A 326 -4.57 7.88 -12.74
C LYS A 326 -5.10 8.49 -11.43
N ALA A 327 -4.94 7.82 -10.30
CA ALA A 327 -5.55 8.20 -9.03
C ALA A 327 -4.89 9.43 -8.38
N PRO A 328 -5.53 10.05 -7.37
CA PRO A 328 -5.05 11.29 -6.75
C PRO A 328 -3.63 11.19 -6.18
N GLN A 329 -2.73 11.98 -6.76
CA GLN A 329 -1.37 12.19 -6.31
C GLN A 329 -1.12 13.68 -6.02
N THR A 330 -0.16 13.96 -5.14
CA THR A 330 0.36 15.31 -4.89
C THR A 330 1.88 15.28 -4.87
N ALA A 331 2.52 16.32 -5.40
CA ALA A 331 3.97 16.35 -5.60
C ALA A 331 4.80 16.33 -4.30
N ASP A 332 4.18 16.74 -3.18
CA ASP A 332 4.74 16.66 -1.82
C ASP A 332 4.44 15.33 -1.11
N GLY A 333 3.74 14.41 -1.77
CA GLY A 333 3.30 13.12 -1.21
C GLY A 333 2.14 13.20 -0.21
N SER A 334 1.47 14.34 -0.09
CA SER A 334 0.39 14.56 0.88
C SER A 334 -0.89 13.74 0.69
N SER A 335 -1.05 13.06 -0.45
CA SER A 335 -2.19 12.20 -0.79
C SER A 335 -1.77 10.73 -0.90
N PRO A 336 -1.52 10.03 0.23
CA PRO A 336 -1.12 8.63 0.21
C PRO A 336 -2.30 7.67 0.01
N MET A 337 -2.06 6.63 -0.77
CA MET A 337 -3.03 5.59 -1.13
C MET A 337 -2.29 4.28 -1.46
N CYS A 338 -2.89 3.12 -1.20
CA CYS A 338 -2.31 1.82 -1.52
C CYS A 338 -3.11 1.03 -2.58
N GLY A 339 -2.52 -0.01 -3.17
CA GLY A 339 -3.25 -0.98 -3.99
C GLY A 339 -4.15 -1.86 -3.12
N ILE A 340 -3.58 -2.42 -2.06
CA ILE A 340 -4.33 -3.26 -1.11
C ILE A 340 -4.02 -2.83 0.33
N HIS A 341 -5.07 -2.43 1.05
CA HIS A 341 -5.04 -2.30 2.50
C HIS A 341 -5.31 -3.69 3.11
N TYR A 342 -4.28 -4.32 3.66
CA TYR A 342 -4.20 -5.77 3.90
C TYR A 342 -3.89 -6.13 5.36
N GLN A 343 -4.60 -5.49 6.29
CA GLN A 343 -4.58 -5.84 7.70
C GLN A 343 -5.34 -7.17 7.91
N VAL A 344 -4.62 -8.28 8.16
CA VAL A 344 -5.19 -9.64 8.14
C VAL A 344 -4.57 -10.61 9.16
N GLY A 345 -5.29 -11.71 9.44
CA GLY A 345 -4.84 -12.87 10.20
C GLY A 345 -4.31 -14.00 9.31
N GLN A 346 -4.25 -15.22 9.86
CA GLN A 346 -3.79 -16.43 9.16
C GLN A 346 -4.84 -16.95 8.15
N ALA A 347 -4.51 -18.01 7.41
CA ALA A 347 -5.32 -18.53 6.31
C ALA A 347 -5.71 -17.44 5.27
N THR A 348 -4.75 -16.53 5.01
CA THR A 348 -4.88 -15.44 4.04
C THR A 348 -3.77 -15.49 2.98
N SER A 349 -4.08 -15.07 1.76
CA SER A 349 -3.11 -15.02 0.65
C SER A 349 -3.29 -13.84 -0.31
N LEU A 350 -2.15 -13.26 -0.72
CA LEU A 350 -2.00 -12.51 -1.97
C LEU A 350 -1.21 -13.39 -2.96
N SER A 351 -1.68 -13.53 -4.20
CA SER A 351 -0.98 -14.32 -5.23
C SER A 351 -1.28 -13.83 -6.64
N ASN A 352 -0.27 -13.66 -7.50
CA ASN A 352 -0.41 -13.26 -8.91
C ASN A 352 -1.08 -11.88 -9.05
N ILE A 353 -0.38 -10.82 -8.63
CA ILE A 353 -0.87 -9.43 -8.72
C ILE A 353 0.21 -8.49 -9.23
N VAL A 354 -0.12 -7.68 -10.24
CA VAL A 354 0.70 -6.57 -10.74
C VAL A 354 0.19 -5.26 -10.14
N PHE A 355 1.08 -4.38 -9.69
CA PHE A 355 0.76 -3.04 -9.18
C PHE A 355 1.52 -2.00 -10.01
N MET A 356 0.81 -1.01 -10.56
CA MET A 356 1.38 0.09 -11.35
C MET A 356 1.09 1.42 -10.65
N MET A 357 2.14 2.15 -10.26
CA MET A 357 2.03 3.18 -9.21
C MET A 357 2.84 4.45 -9.49
N SER A 358 2.35 5.59 -9.01
CA SER A 358 2.99 6.90 -9.16
C SER A 358 3.76 7.30 -7.90
N GLN A 359 5.00 7.74 -8.06
CA GLN A 359 5.75 8.38 -6.97
C GLN A 359 5.19 9.78 -6.67
N PRO A 360 5.26 10.26 -5.41
CA PRO A 360 5.83 9.57 -4.24
C PRO A 360 4.78 8.86 -3.35
N SER A 361 3.47 9.01 -3.60
CA SER A 361 2.43 8.69 -2.62
C SER A 361 1.65 7.39 -2.83
N HIS A 362 1.83 6.68 -3.95
CA HIS A 362 1.15 5.39 -4.17
C HIS A 362 1.98 4.22 -3.64
N TYR A 363 1.37 3.33 -2.86
CA TYR A 363 2.01 2.17 -2.24
C TYR A 363 1.40 0.85 -2.75
N GLY A 364 2.15 -0.25 -2.77
CA GLY A 364 1.62 -1.54 -3.24
C GLY A 364 0.65 -2.14 -2.22
N VAL A 365 1.20 -2.59 -1.10
CA VAL A 365 0.43 -3.11 0.04
C VAL A 365 0.66 -2.23 1.28
N TYR A 366 -0.41 -1.88 1.98
CA TYR A 366 -0.37 -1.20 3.28
C TYR A 366 -1.08 -2.02 4.36
N ALA A 367 -0.50 -2.14 5.56
CA ALA A 367 -1.14 -2.79 6.70
C ALA A 367 -0.48 -2.32 8.01
N GLU A 368 -1.21 -1.69 8.93
CA GLU A 368 -0.57 -1.24 10.19
C GLU A 368 -0.13 -2.40 11.10
N ASN A 369 -0.88 -3.51 11.11
CA ASN A 369 -0.62 -4.69 11.94
C ASN A 369 -1.32 -5.94 11.36
N GLY A 370 -1.17 -7.10 12.03
CA GLY A 370 -1.88 -8.33 11.71
C GLY A 370 -1.21 -9.57 12.35
N SER A 371 -1.66 -10.76 11.97
CA SER A 371 -0.96 -12.02 12.24
C SER A 371 -0.94 -12.86 10.96
N GLY A 372 -0.07 -12.45 10.03
CA GLY A 372 -0.16 -12.76 8.62
C GLY A 372 0.03 -14.22 8.20
N GLY A 373 -0.38 -14.48 6.97
CA GLY A 373 -0.20 -15.74 6.23
C GLY A 373 0.83 -15.62 5.10
N LEU A 374 0.35 -15.68 3.85
CA LEU A 374 1.19 -15.74 2.65
C LEU A 374 1.05 -14.49 1.76
N ILE A 375 2.18 -13.97 1.29
CA ILE A 375 2.27 -13.02 0.18
C ILE A 375 3.10 -13.68 -0.92
N SER A 376 2.63 -13.69 -2.16
CA SER A 376 3.30 -14.42 -3.24
C SER A 376 3.07 -13.83 -4.62
N ASP A 377 4.00 -14.08 -5.55
CA ASP A 377 3.82 -13.85 -6.99
C ASP A 377 3.34 -12.43 -7.31
N LEU A 378 4.08 -11.42 -6.82
CA LEU A 378 3.74 -10.01 -7.01
C LEU A 378 4.77 -9.29 -7.90
N VAL A 379 4.30 -8.39 -8.75
CA VAL A 379 5.14 -7.42 -9.47
C VAL A 379 4.69 -6.02 -9.06
N ILE A 380 5.58 -5.21 -8.51
CA ILE A 380 5.26 -3.90 -7.93
C ILE A 380 6.15 -2.85 -8.60
N GLU A 381 5.54 -2.01 -9.43
CA GLU A 381 6.22 -1.04 -10.30
C GLU A 381 5.90 0.41 -9.91
N GLY A 382 6.94 1.21 -9.69
CA GLY A 382 6.85 2.62 -9.32
C GLY A 382 6.38 2.84 -7.89
N GLY A 383 5.84 4.04 -7.62
CA GLY A 383 5.34 4.40 -6.30
C GLY A 383 6.38 4.60 -5.20
N GLY A 384 5.92 5.06 -4.03
CA GLY A 384 6.79 5.35 -2.88
C GLY A 384 7.26 4.07 -2.18
N TYR A 385 6.33 3.22 -1.76
CA TYR A 385 6.62 2.01 -1.00
C TYR A 385 5.99 0.78 -1.64
N GLY A 386 6.77 -0.28 -1.85
CA GLY A 386 6.24 -1.54 -2.36
C GLY A 386 5.31 -2.22 -1.34
N ILE A 387 5.82 -2.42 -0.12
CA ILE A 387 5.05 -2.84 1.05
C ILE A 387 5.40 -1.90 2.20
N TYR A 388 4.41 -1.21 2.78
CA TYR A 388 4.57 -0.38 3.98
C TYR A 388 3.67 -0.94 5.07
N GLY A 389 4.23 -1.58 6.11
CA GLY A 389 3.36 -2.22 7.09
C GLY A 389 4.01 -3.04 8.19
N GLY A 390 3.18 -3.72 8.97
CA GLY A 390 3.61 -4.57 10.06
C GLY A 390 2.70 -5.77 10.32
N SER A 391 3.21 -6.75 11.05
CA SER A 391 2.50 -7.96 11.46
C SER A 391 3.15 -8.59 12.69
N GLN A 392 2.67 -9.76 13.09
CA GLN A 392 3.43 -10.67 13.95
C GLN A 392 4.43 -11.49 13.10
N GLN A 393 3.94 -12.06 12.00
CA GLN A 393 4.76 -12.79 11.02
C GLN A 393 4.13 -12.73 9.62
N PHE A 394 4.94 -12.97 8.58
CA PHE A 394 4.49 -13.29 7.23
C PHE A 394 5.51 -14.20 6.53
N THR A 395 5.04 -15.02 5.59
CA THR A 395 5.90 -15.60 4.55
C THR A 395 5.64 -14.86 3.24
N ALA A 396 6.70 -14.36 2.60
CA ALA A 396 6.67 -13.65 1.33
C ALA A 396 7.53 -14.39 0.29
N GLN A 397 7.04 -14.60 -0.93
CA GLN A 397 7.84 -15.29 -1.96
C GLN A 397 7.57 -14.87 -3.41
N ARG A 398 8.60 -14.90 -4.27
CA ARG A 398 8.50 -14.54 -5.70
C ARG A 398 7.89 -13.15 -5.90
N ILE A 399 8.55 -12.13 -5.36
CA ILE A 399 8.11 -10.73 -5.46
C ILE A 399 9.19 -9.93 -6.19
N THR A 400 8.79 -9.19 -7.23
CA THR A 400 9.67 -8.23 -7.91
C THR A 400 9.21 -6.81 -7.61
N PHE A 401 10.12 -6.00 -7.08
CA PHE A 401 9.96 -4.56 -6.85
C PHE A 401 10.82 -3.81 -7.88
N SER A 402 10.23 -2.89 -8.64
CA SER A 402 10.93 -2.12 -9.67
C SER A 402 10.61 -0.64 -9.53
N ASN A 403 11.63 0.22 -9.45
CA ASN A 403 11.49 1.68 -9.40
C ASN A 403 10.60 2.24 -8.26
N VAL A 404 10.39 1.45 -7.20
CA VAL A 404 9.87 1.90 -5.89
C VAL A 404 10.90 2.82 -5.20
N THR A 405 10.46 3.82 -4.43
CA THR A 405 11.41 4.56 -3.55
C THR A 405 11.95 3.64 -2.44
N SER A 406 11.13 2.76 -1.88
CA SER A 406 11.61 1.64 -1.07
C SER A 406 10.76 0.38 -1.24
N ALA A 407 11.38 -0.80 -1.29
CA ALA A 407 10.66 -2.06 -1.55
C ALA A 407 9.81 -2.50 -0.35
N VAL A 408 10.41 -2.60 0.83
CA VAL A 408 9.71 -2.95 2.08
C VAL A 408 10.12 -2.00 3.19
N VAL A 409 9.12 -1.41 3.87
CA VAL A 409 9.32 -0.53 5.04
C VAL A 409 8.45 -1.05 6.19
N PHE A 410 9.10 -1.53 7.25
CA PHE A 410 8.39 -2.13 8.38
C PHE A 410 7.95 -1.11 9.43
N LEU A 411 6.73 -1.30 9.95
CA LEU A 411 6.21 -0.63 11.14
C LEU A 411 6.50 -1.41 12.42
N SER A 412 6.32 -2.73 12.35
CA SER A 412 6.59 -3.72 13.40
C SER A 412 6.52 -5.12 12.78
N ASP A 413 7.42 -6.02 13.18
CA ASP A 413 7.38 -7.45 12.81
C ASP A 413 8.10 -8.26 13.90
N TRP A 414 7.66 -9.48 14.21
CA TRP A 414 8.41 -10.36 15.12
C TRP A 414 9.42 -11.21 14.33
N GLY A 415 8.97 -11.77 13.21
CA GLY A 415 9.81 -12.55 12.30
C GLY A 415 9.10 -12.89 11.00
N SER A 416 9.68 -12.47 9.88
CA SER A 416 9.18 -12.76 8.53
C SER A 416 10.24 -13.40 7.64
N SER A 417 9.79 -14.27 6.73
CA SER A 417 10.64 -15.03 5.81
C SER A 417 10.34 -14.63 4.37
N TRP A 418 11.39 -14.27 3.62
CA TRP A 418 11.31 -13.64 2.31
C TRP A 418 12.13 -14.43 1.29
N LYS A 419 11.47 -15.11 0.35
CA LYS A 419 12.12 -16.00 -0.63
C LYS A 419 12.01 -15.49 -2.06
N THR A 420 13.12 -15.45 -2.80
CA THR A 420 13.08 -15.10 -4.23
C THR A 420 12.44 -13.72 -4.43
N ILE A 421 13.01 -12.75 -3.73
CA ILE A 421 12.68 -11.34 -3.85
C ILE A 421 13.68 -10.69 -4.82
N ASN A 422 13.19 -9.92 -5.78
CA ASN A 422 14.02 -9.12 -6.68
C ASN A 422 13.75 -7.64 -6.41
N VAL A 423 14.77 -6.87 -6.05
CA VAL A 423 14.68 -5.41 -5.89
C VAL A 423 15.51 -4.76 -6.99
N ILE A 424 14.85 -3.97 -7.85
CA ILE A 424 15.45 -3.34 -9.03
C ILE A 424 15.38 -1.83 -8.87
N GLY A 425 16.53 -1.19 -8.71
CA GLY A 425 16.66 0.23 -8.40
C GLY A 425 16.23 0.57 -6.96
N GLY A 426 15.74 1.80 -6.78
CA GLY A 426 15.21 2.30 -5.50
C GLY A 426 16.27 2.76 -4.49
N ASP A 427 15.81 3.48 -3.46
CA ASP A 427 16.68 4.05 -2.42
C ASP A 427 16.97 3.05 -1.29
N THR A 428 15.99 2.23 -0.92
CA THR A 428 16.15 1.18 0.09
C THR A 428 15.38 -0.08 -0.28
N GLY A 429 16.04 -1.24 -0.20
CA GLY A 429 15.37 -2.54 -0.31
C GLY A 429 14.48 -2.78 0.91
N PHE A 430 15.08 -3.19 2.03
CA PHE A 430 14.38 -3.45 3.29
C PHE A 430 14.76 -2.43 4.35
N LYS A 431 13.81 -1.59 4.75
CA LYS A 431 13.93 -0.73 5.94
C LYS A 431 13.29 -1.44 7.13
N LEU A 432 14.14 -1.99 7.99
CA LEU A 432 13.80 -2.76 9.19
C LEU A 432 13.53 -1.86 10.42
N VAL A 433 13.18 -0.60 10.16
CA VAL A 433 13.06 0.49 11.14
C VAL A 433 11.73 1.18 10.97
N SER A 434 11.00 1.35 12.08
CA SER A 434 9.71 2.02 12.17
C SER A 434 9.72 3.42 11.56
N ALA A 435 8.54 3.90 11.13
CA ALA A 435 8.37 5.22 10.52
C ALA A 435 8.88 6.39 11.39
N ASP A 436 8.79 6.26 12.72
CA ASP A 436 9.30 7.24 13.69
C ASP A 436 10.84 7.22 13.88
N GLY A 437 11.55 6.28 13.24
CA GLY A 437 13.00 6.10 13.31
C GLY A 437 13.52 5.48 14.62
N LYS A 438 12.64 5.07 15.55
CA LYS A 438 13.01 4.76 16.95
C LYS A 438 12.97 3.28 17.32
N ARG A 439 12.38 2.40 16.51
CA ARG A 439 12.19 0.98 16.81
C ARG A 439 12.62 0.12 15.63
N GLY A 440 13.29 -1.00 15.92
CA GLY A 440 13.57 -2.05 14.94
C GLY A 440 12.52 -3.16 15.00
N ILE A 441 12.49 -4.03 13.99
CA ILE A 441 11.71 -5.27 14.06
C ILE A 441 12.45 -6.36 14.86
N GLY A 442 11.77 -7.46 15.20
CA GLY A 442 12.38 -8.59 15.89
C GLY A 442 13.42 -9.32 15.03
N SER A 443 13.00 -9.83 13.86
CA SER A 443 13.87 -10.58 12.97
C SER A 443 13.41 -10.60 11.51
N ILE A 444 14.33 -10.87 10.58
CA ILE A 444 14.02 -11.16 9.17
C ILE A 444 14.98 -12.21 8.59
N MET A 445 14.46 -13.08 7.73
CA MET A 445 15.23 -13.97 6.87
C MET A 445 14.93 -13.64 5.41
N ILE A 446 15.98 -13.37 4.62
CA ILE A 446 15.90 -13.13 3.18
C ILE A 446 16.73 -14.19 2.45
N LEU A 447 16.12 -14.95 1.54
CA LEU A 447 16.77 -16.07 0.87
C LEU A 447 16.48 -16.16 -0.64
N ASP A 448 17.43 -16.70 -1.41
CA ASP A 448 17.36 -16.83 -2.88
C ASP A 448 17.02 -15.52 -3.62
N SER A 449 17.50 -14.37 -3.13
CA SER A 449 17.00 -13.03 -3.50
C SER A 449 18.07 -12.13 -4.11
N THR A 450 17.65 -11.16 -4.93
CA THR A 450 18.54 -10.27 -5.71
C THR A 450 18.25 -8.79 -5.42
N PHE A 451 19.31 -7.99 -5.27
CA PHE A 451 19.24 -6.52 -5.17
C PHE A 451 20.13 -5.91 -6.26
N SER A 452 19.53 -5.23 -7.23
CA SER A 452 20.21 -4.72 -8.43
C SER A 452 20.05 -3.20 -8.55
N GLY A 453 21.16 -2.45 -8.41
CA GLY A 453 21.19 -0.98 -8.52
C GLY A 453 20.54 -0.21 -7.37
N THR A 454 20.17 -0.88 -6.27
CA THR A 454 19.56 -0.23 -5.08
C THR A 454 20.61 0.54 -4.27
N LYS A 455 20.29 1.76 -3.82
CA LYS A 455 21.24 2.59 -3.04
C LYS A 455 21.60 1.95 -1.68
N THR A 456 20.63 1.35 -0.99
CA THR A 456 20.84 0.59 0.25
C THR A 456 20.05 -0.71 0.19
N ALA A 457 20.68 -1.89 0.30
CA ALA A 457 19.93 -3.15 0.31
C ALA A 457 19.09 -3.30 1.60
N ILE A 458 19.68 -3.07 2.77
CA ILE A 458 19.01 -3.21 4.07
C ILE A 458 19.43 -2.10 5.04
N GLN A 459 18.45 -1.39 5.62
CA GLN A 459 18.63 -0.43 6.71
C GLN A 459 18.05 -0.97 8.03
N THR A 460 18.82 -0.90 9.11
CA THR A 460 18.43 -1.36 10.46
C THR A 460 18.70 -0.28 11.53
N LEU A 461 18.35 -0.55 12.80
CA LEU A 461 18.84 0.23 13.94
C LEU A 461 20.25 -0.22 14.36
N PRO A 462 21.00 0.60 15.12
CA PRO A 462 22.36 0.28 15.55
C PRO A 462 22.44 -1.04 16.33
N ALA A 463 23.03 -2.06 15.70
CA ALA A 463 23.16 -3.40 16.23
C ALA A 463 24.33 -3.52 17.24
N SER A 464 24.08 -4.22 18.34
CA SER A 464 24.98 -4.37 19.49
C SER A 464 25.13 -5.83 19.91
N ASN A 465 26.37 -6.24 20.22
CA ASN A 465 26.67 -7.60 20.70
C ASN A 465 26.29 -7.83 22.18
N LYS A 466 25.83 -6.79 22.90
CA LYS A 466 25.37 -6.92 24.28
C LYS A 466 23.93 -7.47 24.32
N PRO A 467 23.60 -8.47 25.16
CA PRO A 467 22.24 -8.96 25.32
C PRO A 467 21.23 -7.87 25.73
N LYS A 468 19.95 -8.10 25.43
CA LYS A 468 18.80 -7.23 25.79
C LYS A 468 18.85 -5.79 25.23
N THR A 469 19.59 -5.56 24.15
CA THR A 469 19.74 -4.24 23.48
C THR A 469 18.72 -3.93 22.38
N GLY A 470 17.78 -4.84 22.08
CA GLY A 470 16.75 -4.61 21.06
C GLY A 470 17.25 -4.66 19.60
N THR A 471 18.45 -5.21 19.37
CA THR A 471 18.99 -5.42 18.01
C THR A 471 18.17 -6.44 17.21
N THR A 472 17.70 -6.02 16.04
CA THR A 472 17.02 -6.85 15.02
C THR A 472 17.92 -7.98 14.52
N GLY A 473 17.41 -9.21 14.49
CA GLY A 473 18.08 -10.34 13.83
C GLY A 473 17.94 -10.29 12.31
N ILE A 474 19.03 -10.47 11.56
CA ILE A 474 19.03 -10.47 10.10
C ILE A 474 19.76 -11.72 9.61
N THR A 475 19.10 -12.52 8.78
CA THR A 475 19.70 -13.68 8.09
C THR A 475 19.57 -13.51 6.58
N LEU A 476 20.66 -13.70 5.85
CA LEU A 476 20.72 -13.68 4.39
C LEU A 476 21.25 -15.04 3.91
N GLU A 477 20.57 -15.69 2.97
CA GLU A 477 20.99 -16.99 2.41
C GLU A 477 20.86 -16.99 0.88
N ASN A 478 21.95 -17.27 0.15
CA ASN A 478 21.99 -17.20 -1.31
C ASN A 478 21.41 -15.87 -1.85
N VAL A 479 21.95 -14.75 -1.38
CA VAL A 479 21.54 -13.39 -1.79
C VAL A 479 22.57 -12.80 -2.76
N LEU A 480 22.11 -12.25 -3.88
CA LEU A 480 22.93 -11.58 -4.87
C LEU A 480 22.77 -10.04 -4.74
N PHE A 481 23.89 -9.34 -4.61
CA PHE A 481 23.97 -7.90 -4.81
C PHE A 481 24.60 -7.61 -6.17
N GLU A 482 24.02 -6.69 -6.93
CA GLU A 482 24.55 -6.16 -8.19
C GLU A 482 24.55 -4.62 -8.13
N SER A 483 25.73 -4.00 -8.13
CA SER A 483 25.88 -2.53 -8.04
C SER A 483 25.10 -1.88 -6.87
N VAL A 484 24.96 -2.59 -5.74
CA VAL A 484 24.32 -2.07 -4.53
C VAL A 484 25.22 -1.02 -3.87
N GLY A 485 24.67 0.12 -3.46
CA GLY A 485 25.45 1.20 -2.83
C GLY A 485 25.98 0.82 -1.44
N ARG A 486 25.07 0.56 -0.50
CA ARG A 486 25.34 0.10 0.88
C ARG A 486 24.63 -1.23 1.12
N GLY A 487 25.28 -2.19 1.77
CA GLY A 487 24.72 -3.53 1.99
C GLY A 487 23.75 -3.56 3.16
N VAL A 488 24.25 -3.88 4.35
CA VAL A 488 23.50 -3.79 5.61
C VAL A 488 24.06 -2.64 6.44
N ILE A 489 23.26 -1.60 6.67
CA ILE A 489 23.68 -0.36 7.34
C ILE A 489 22.73 0.01 8.50
N ASP A 490 23.21 0.67 9.55
CA ASP A 490 22.34 1.30 10.54
C ASP A 490 21.99 2.77 10.23
N THR A 491 21.05 3.32 11.00
CA THR A 491 20.61 4.72 10.93
C THR A 491 21.66 5.76 11.35
N ILE A 492 22.84 5.35 11.86
CA ILE A 492 23.98 6.25 12.14
C ILE A 492 25.12 6.09 11.12
N GLY A 493 24.92 5.29 10.08
CA GLY A 493 25.81 5.17 8.92
C GLY A 493 26.85 4.03 9.01
N LYS A 494 26.87 3.26 10.11
CA LYS A 494 27.76 2.11 10.27
C LYS A 494 27.28 0.96 9.41
N GLU A 495 28.23 0.33 8.71
CA GLU A 495 27.97 -0.81 7.84
C GLU A 495 28.40 -2.12 8.52
N TYR A 496 27.58 -3.15 8.34
CA TYR A 496 27.74 -4.49 8.90
C TYR A 496 28.04 -5.52 7.82
N LEU A 497 27.54 -5.28 6.60
CA LEU A 497 27.86 -6.02 5.39
C LEU A 497 28.06 -4.98 4.26
N PRO A 498 29.26 -4.84 3.66
CA PRO A 498 29.49 -3.84 2.62
C PRO A 498 28.69 -4.11 1.34
N GLY A 499 28.30 -3.03 0.65
CA GLY A 499 27.71 -3.05 -0.70
C GLY A 499 28.68 -3.50 -1.82
N GLY A 500 28.36 -3.14 -3.06
CA GLY A 500 29.03 -3.56 -4.30
C GLY A 500 28.28 -4.69 -5.02
N SER A 501 28.96 -5.37 -5.95
CA SER A 501 28.46 -6.59 -6.60
C SER A 501 29.09 -7.84 -5.97
N LYS A 502 28.27 -8.77 -5.44
CA LYS A 502 28.72 -10.03 -4.80
C LYS A 502 27.59 -11.03 -4.59
N SER A 503 27.93 -12.32 -4.54
CA SER A 503 27.05 -13.37 -3.99
C SER A 503 27.35 -13.54 -2.50
N ILE A 504 26.30 -13.61 -1.68
CA ILE A 504 26.33 -13.89 -0.24
C ILE A 504 25.78 -15.30 -0.06
N LYS A 505 26.61 -16.27 0.35
CA LYS A 505 26.18 -17.65 0.56
C LYS A 505 25.34 -17.77 1.81
N TYR A 506 25.89 -17.37 2.95
CA TYR A 506 25.14 -17.14 4.18
C TYR A 506 25.75 -16.00 4.97
N TRP A 507 24.89 -15.17 5.58
CA TRP A 507 25.31 -14.10 6.48
C TRP A 507 24.27 -13.89 7.59
N ILE A 508 24.73 -13.74 8.83
CA ILE A 508 23.87 -13.48 9.98
C ILE A 508 24.42 -12.37 10.89
N LEU A 509 23.51 -11.47 11.28
CA LEU A 509 23.67 -10.51 12.36
C LEU A 509 22.62 -10.83 13.43
N GLY A 510 23.06 -11.02 14.68
CA GLY A 510 22.21 -11.51 15.75
C GLY A 510 22.89 -12.56 16.63
N PRO A 511 22.10 -13.29 17.45
CA PRO A 511 22.61 -14.41 18.22
C PRO A 511 22.76 -15.68 17.36
N ALA A 512 23.94 -16.29 17.40
CA ALA A 512 24.24 -17.60 16.83
C ALA A 512 24.57 -18.61 17.94
N TYR A 513 24.23 -19.88 17.69
CA TYR A 513 24.37 -20.98 18.64
C TYR A 513 25.06 -22.17 17.94
N PHE A 514 26.29 -22.49 18.34
CA PHE A 514 27.13 -23.48 17.66
C PHE A 514 27.26 -24.83 18.39
N SER A 515 26.73 -24.94 19.62
CA SER A 515 26.85 -26.14 20.44
C SER A 515 25.64 -26.28 21.36
N GLN A 516 24.94 -27.42 21.25
CA GLN A 516 23.81 -27.76 22.13
C GLN A 516 24.26 -27.97 23.59
N ALA A 517 25.49 -28.45 23.80
CA ALA A 517 25.99 -28.86 25.11
C ALA A 517 26.35 -27.71 26.06
N THR A 518 26.52 -26.48 25.55
CA THR A 518 27.05 -25.34 26.31
C THR A 518 26.08 -24.19 26.47
N ASN A 519 24.97 -24.17 25.73
CA ASN A 519 24.12 -22.99 25.52
C ASN A 519 24.92 -21.72 25.10
N TYR A 520 26.12 -21.90 24.53
CA TYR A 520 27.01 -20.79 24.21
C TYR A 520 26.45 -19.94 23.05
N ARG A 521 25.87 -18.81 23.43
CA ARG A 521 25.35 -17.77 22.55
C ARG A 521 26.47 -16.83 22.15
N ASN A 522 26.99 -16.97 20.93
CA ASN A 522 27.81 -15.94 20.31
C ASN A 522 26.88 -14.83 19.78
N TYR A 523 27.15 -13.56 20.06
CA TYR A 523 26.42 -12.46 19.43
C TYR A 523 27.29 -11.85 18.33
N THR A 524 26.96 -12.20 17.09
CA THR A 524 27.65 -11.70 15.90
C THR A 524 27.00 -10.42 15.36
N LEU A 525 27.84 -9.54 14.81
CA LEU A 525 27.44 -8.36 14.07
C LEU A 525 27.69 -8.52 12.56
N GLY A 526 27.84 -9.77 12.10
CA GLY A 526 28.13 -10.13 10.71
C GLY A 526 29.03 -11.36 10.65
N LEU A 527 28.46 -12.53 10.91
CA LEU A 527 29.08 -13.81 10.61
C LEU A 527 28.76 -14.15 9.16
N SER A 528 29.77 -14.55 8.38
CA SER A 528 29.56 -15.16 7.07
C SER A 528 29.87 -16.65 7.16
N ASP A 529 29.18 -17.45 6.34
CA ASP A 529 29.45 -18.87 6.16
C ASP A 529 29.25 -19.23 4.68
N ASP A 530 30.14 -20.04 4.11
CA ASP A 530 30.08 -20.50 2.72
C ASP A 530 29.71 -22.00 2.62
N ASP A 531 29.78 -22.76 3.72
CA ASP A 531 29.57 -24.21 3.79
C ASP A 531 28.13 -24.61 4.21
N ILE A 532 27.18 -23.67 4.18
CA ILE A 532 25.77 -23.89 4.54
C ILE A 532 25.12 -24.91 3.59
N LYS A 533 24.89 -26.12 4.12
CA LYS A 533 24.33 -27.25 3.39
C LYS A 533 22.84 -27.08 3.13
N ARG A 534 22.51 -26.68 1.90
CA ARG A 534 21.16 -26.78 1.34
C ARG A 534 20.99 -28.19 0.76
N SER A 535 19.90 -28.88 1.07
CA SER A 535 19.66 -30.24 0.58
C SER A 535 19.38 -30.22 -0.92
N ASP A 536 20.08 -31.05 -1.70
CA ASP A 536 19.90 -31.14 -3.16
C ASP A 536 18.46 -31.47 -3.56
N ASN A 537 17.73 -32.21 -2.72
CA ASN A 537 16.31 -32.54 -2.90
C ASN A 537 15.37 -31.32 -2.78
N MET A 538 15.87 -30.19 -2.24
CA MET A 538 15.14 -28.94 -2.03
C MET A 538 15.59 -27.81 -2.98
N THR A 539 16.72 -27.99 -3.67
CA THR A 539 17.33 -27.00 -4.58
C THR A 539 17.36 -27.45 -6.04
N SER A 540 17.40 -28.76 -6.30
CA SER A 540 17.30 -29.31 -7.65
C SER A 540 15.93 -29.06 -8.26
N PRO A 541 15.82 -28.77 -9.57
CA PRO A 541 14.54 -28.78 -10.26
C PRO A 541 13.89 -30.16 -10.15
N ILE A 542 12.75 -30.26 -9.45
CA ILE A 542 11.98 -31.50 -9.36
C ILE A 542 11.44 -31.82 -10.76
N ASN A 543 12.13 -32.74 -11.45
CA ASN A 543 11.83 -33.31 -12.78
C ASN A 543 10.90 -32.48 -13.65
N SER A 544 11.46 -31.81 -14.66
CA SER A 544 10.68 -31.34 -15.82
C SER A 544 9.88 -32.52 -16.37
N ARG A 545 8.57 -32.57 -16.08
CA ARG A 545 7.67 -33.54 -16.70
C ARG A 545 7.85 -33.42 -18.21
N PRO A 546 8.12 -34.53 -18.94
CA PRO A 546 8.10 -34.50 -20.39
C PRO A 546 6.76 -33.92 -20.86
N ILE A 547 6.80 -32.80 -21.58
CA ILE A 547 5.61 -32.24 -22.24
C ILE A 547 5.40 -33.06 -23.51
N THR A 548 4.90 -34.28 -23.33
CA THR A 548 4.58 -35.20 -24.41
C THR A 548 3.20 -34.85 -24.99
N ALA A 549 3.23 -34.16 -26.14
CA ALA A 549 2.12 -33.93 -27.07
C ALA A 549 0.84 -33.32 -26.47
#